data_AF-A0A846H2S9-F1
#
_entry.id   AF-A0A846H2S9-F1
#
_cell.length_a   1.000
_cell.length_b   1.000
_cell.length_c   1.000
_cell.angle_alpha   90.00
_cell.angle_beta   90.00
_cell.angle_gamma   90.00
#
_symmetry.space_group_name_H-M   'P 1'
#
loop_
_entity.id
_entity.type
_entity.pdbx_description
1 polymer ?
#
loop_
_entity_poly.entity_id
_entity_poly.type
_entity_poly.pdbx_seq_one_letter_code
_entity_poly.pdbx_strand_id
1 'polypeptide(L)' 'MYYKRMAYCQLEDKFVTYIFPVSGGHIRYKILNPSEIKTAIFQCNKAGWKVINATNLVNKMLEPVPFKSRS' A
#
# COMPACT_ATOMS: atom_id res chain seq x y z
N MET A 1 -11.11 0.20 -18.37
CA MET A 1 -10.79 -1.09 -17.73
C MET A 1 -10.66 -0.87 -16.23
N TYR A 2 -11.54 -1.45 -15.41
CA TYR A 2 -11.49 -1.31 -13.95
C TYR A 2 -10.56 -2.38 -13.37
N TYR A 3 -9.26 -2.07 -13.29
CA TYR A 3 -8.30 -2.99 -12.70
C TYR A 3 -8.54 -3.11 -11.19
N LYS A 4 -8.52 -4.34 -10.66
CA LYS A 4 -8.38 -4.59 -9.22
C LYS A 4 -7.05 -4.00 -8.76
N ARG A 5 -7.03 -3.34 -7.60
CA ARG A 5 -5.85 -2.62 -7.09
C ARG A 5 -5.46 -3.13 -5.71
N MET A 6 -4.16 -3.27 -5.51
CA MET A 6 -3.56 -3.51 -4.20
C MET A 6 -2.53 -2.42 -3.93
N ALA A 7 -2.57 -1.81 -2.74
CA ALA A 7 -1.46 -1.02 -2.23
C ALA A 7 -0.80 -1.75 -1.06
N TYR A 8 0.47 -1.50 -0.80
CA TYR A 8 1.14 -1.97 0.40
C TYR A 8 2.10 -0.93 0.97
N CYS A 9 2.31 -0.96 2.28
CA CYS A 9 3.25 -0.13 3.01
C CYS A 9 4.08 -1.02 3.92
N GLN A 10 5.40 -0.81 3.92
CA GLN A 10 6.28 -1.41 4.91
C GLN A 10 6.13 -0.67 6.25
N LEU A 11 6.02 -1.45 7.32
CA LEU A 11 6.01 -1.02 8.71
C LEU A 11 7.00 -1.92 9.44
N GLU A 12 8.19 -1.40 9.68
CA GLU A 12 9.32 -2.15 10.26
C GLU A 12 9.56 -3.47 9.48
N ASP A 13 9.33 -4.62 10.13
CA ASP A 13 9.54 -5.96 9.60
C ASP A 13 8.30 -6.56 8.91
N LYS A 14 7.20 -5.82 8.85
CA LYS A 14 5.92 -6.27 8.30
C LYS A 14 5.43 -5.36 7.17
N PHE A 15 4.44 -5.86 6.44
CA PHE A 15 3.82 -5.15 5.34
C PHE A 15 2.31 -5.10 5.53
N VAL A 16 1.76 -3.90 5.60
CA VAL A 16 0.30 -3.72 5.58
C VAL A 16 -0.14 -3.58 4.14
N THR A 17 -1.10 -4.41 3.73
CA THR A 17 -1.69 -4.39 2.40
C THR A 17 -3.10 -3.82 2.45
N TYR A 18 -3.51 -3.17 1.36
CA TYR A 18 -4.84 -2.61 1.14
C TYR A 18 -5.37 -3.07 -0.22
N ILE A 19 -6.52 -3.73 -0.22
CA ILE A 19 -7.21 -4.20 -1.43
C ILE A 19 -8.39 -3.28 -1.69
N PHE A 20 -8.36 -2.59 -2.84
CA PHE A 20 -9.42 -1.67 -3.23
C PHE A 20 -10.51 -2.42 -4.00
N PRO A 21 -11.79 -2.23 -3.66
CA PRO A 21 -12.87 -2.80 -4.43
C PRO A 21 -12.96 -2.14 -5.81
N VAL A 22 -13.50 -2.89 -6.79
CA VAL A 22 -13.67 -2.42 -8.17
C VAL A 22 -14.82 -1.42 -8.27
N SER A 23 -15.90 -1.66 -7.52
CA SER A 23 -17.10 -0.84 -7.47
C SER A 23 -17.79 -1.03 -6.13
N GLY A 24 -17.99 0.05 -5.37
CA GLY A 24 -18.65 0.00 -4.06
C GLY A 24 -17.93 -0.86 -3.01
N GLY A 25 -18.29 -0.69 -1.75
CA GLY A 25 -17.76 -1.49 -0.63
C GLY A 25 -16.50 -0.91 0.02
N HIS A 26 -15.96 -1.69 0.97
CA HIS A 26 -14.88 -1.26 1.84
C HIS A 26 -13.51 -1.75 1.38
N ILE A 27 -12.49 -0.93 1.62
CA ILE A 27 -11.09 -1.35 1.49
C ILE A 27 -10.83 -2.43 2.53
N ARG A 28 -10.24 -3.54 2.08
CA ARG A 28 -9.80 -4.61 2.98
C ARG A 28 -8.32 -4.45 3.25
N TYR A 29 -7.88 -4.78 4.46
CA TYR A 29 -6.46 -4.76 4.79
C TYR A 29 -6.01 -6.08 5.42
N LYS A 30 -4.72 -6.37 5.26
CA LYS A 30 -4.06 -7.51 5.92
C LYS A 30 -2.59 -7.21 6.16
N ILE A 31 -2.08 -7.61 7.32
CA ILE A 31 -0.66 -7.53 7.66
C ILE A 31 0.01 -8.84 7.21
N LEU A 32 1.11 -8.71 6.47
CA LEU A 32 1.86 -9.80 5.88
C LEU A 32 3.33 -9.73 6.30
N ASN A 33 3.96 -10.89 6.37
CA ASN A 33 5.40 -11.03 6.54
C ASN A 33 6.16 -10.85 5.20
N PRO A 34 7.49 -10.67 5.21
CA PRO A 34 8.28 -10.42 3.99
C PRO A 34 8.18 -11.51 2.91
N SER A 35 7.97 -12.77 3.28
CA SER A 35 7.76 -13.87 2.34
C SER A 35 6.36 -13.83 1.70
N GLU A 36 5.34 -13.54 2.52
CA GLU A 36 3.95 -13.50 2.10
C GLU A 36 3.68 -12.33 1.14
N ILE A 37 4.27 -11.15 1.40
CA ILE A 37 4.09 -9.99 0.51
C ILE A 37 4.70 -10.24 -0.87
N LYS A 38 5.85 -10.91 -0.97
CA LYS A 38 6.47 -11.27 -2.26
C LYS A 38 5.54 -12.17 -3.07
N THR A 39 4.99 -13.19 -2.42
CA THR A 39 4.00 -14.09 -3.03
C THR A 39 2.75 -13.32 -3.46
N ALA A 40 2.21 -12.44 -2.62
CA ALA A 40 1.03 -11.65 -2.92
C ALA A 40 1.25 -10.71 -4.12
N ILE A 41 2.38 -10.00 -4.18
CA ILE A 41 2.76 -9.13 -5.31
C ILE A 41 2.84 -9.95 -6.59
N PHE A 42 3.52 -11.10 -6.56
CA PHE A 42 3.65 -11.98 -7.73
C PHE A 42 2.28 -12.43 -8.26
N GLN A 43 1.41 -12.91 -7.38
CA GLN A 43 0.07 -13.37 -7.77
C GLN A 43 -0.81 -12.22 -8.28
N CYS A 44 -0.75 -11.04 -7.66
CA CYS A 44 -1.47 -9.86 -8.11
C CYS A 44 -1.02 -9.42 -9.51
N ASN A 45 0.28 -9.34 -9.75
CA ASN A 45 0.84 -8.99 -11.06
C ASN A 45 0.45 -10.04 -12.12
N LYS A 46 0.55 -11.33 -11.80
CA LYS A 46 0.13 -12.43 -12.68
C LYS A 46 -1.35 -12.35 -13.05
N ALA A 47 -2.20 -11.92 -12.12
CA ALA A 47 -3.63 -11.71 -12.33
C ALA A 47 -3.98 -10.37 -12.99
N GLY A 48 -2.99 -9.56 -13.38
CA GLY A 48 -3.19 -8.26 -14.03
C GLY A 48 -3.70 -7.16 -13.09
N TRP A 49 -3.50 -7.29 -11.77
CA TRP A 49 -3.87 -6.26 -10.81
C TRP A 49 -2.85 -5.12 -10.84
N LYS A 50 -3.31 -3.90 -10.57
CA LYS A 50 -2.39 -2.77 -10.35
C LYS A 50 -1.89 -2.81 -8.91
N VAL A 51 -0.59 -3.01 -8.75
CA VAL A 51 0.09 -3.04 -7.45
C VAL A 51 0.84 -1.73 -7.20
N ILE A 52 0.67 -1.15 -6.01
CA ILE A 52 1.27 0.13 -5.62
C ILE A 52 2.09 -0.05 -4.34
N ASN A 53 3.37 0.32 -4.37
CA ASN A 53 4.17 0.50 -3.16
C ASN A 53 3.96 1.92 -2.62
N ALA A 54 3.27 2.04 -1.48
CA ALA A 54 2.96 3.32 -0.85
C ALA A 54 3.98 3.71 0.25
N THR A 55 4.97 2.87 0.54
CA THR A 55 5.90 3.04 1.68
C THR A 55 6.55 4.42 1.70
N ASN A 56 7.14 4.85 0.59
CA ASN A 56 7.83 6.15 0.51
C ASN A 56 6.87 7.33 0.68
N LEU A 57 5.64 7.21 0.18
CA LEU A 57 4.63 8.25 0.33
C LEU A 57 4.17 8.36 1.77
N VAL A 58 3.90 7.23 2.43
CA VAL A 58 3.49 7.18 3.84
C VAL A 58 4.59 7.76 4.72
N ASN A 59 5.85 7.38 4.49
CA ASN A 59 7.00 7.93 5.23
C ASN A 59 7.07 9.46 5.11
N LYS A 60 6.88 10.02 3.91
CA LYS A 60 6.84 11.48 3.70
C LYS A 60 5.68 12.18 4.40
N MET A 61 4.52 11.52 4.54
CA MET A 61 3.38 12.10 5.27
C MET A 61 3.59 12.09 6.79
N LEU A 62 4.47 11.21 7.29
CA LEU A 62 4.84 11.13 8.70
C LEU A 62 6.03 12.04 9.05
N GLU A 63 6.73 12.59 8.05
CA GLU A 63 7.77 13.59 8.28
C GLU A 63 7.12 14.83 8.94
N PRO A 64 7.60 15.27 10.12
CA PRO A 64 7.11 16.49 10.72
C PRO A 64 7.39 17.65 9.79
N VAL A 65 6.34 18.32 9.30
CA VAL A 65 6.49 19.52 8.49
C VAL A 65 7.23 20.55 9.33
N PRO A 66 8.40 21.07 8.91
CA PRO A 66 9.06 22.13 9.65
C PRO A 66 8.09 23.31 9.73
N PHE A 67 7.72 23.69 10.95
CA PHE A 67 6.88 24.85 11.20
C PHE A 67 7.65 26.08 10.71
N LYS A 68 7.40 26.52 9.48
CA LYS A 68 7.89 27.81 9.01
C LYS A 68 7.05 28.87 9.69
N SER A 69 7.58 29.48 10.76
CA SER A 69 7.04 30.74 11.26
C SER A 69 7.03 31.72 10.09
N ARG A 70 5.86 32.21 9.72
CA ARG A 70 5.76 33.35 8.80
C ARG A 70 6.31 34.57 9.54
N SER A 71 7.61 34.82 9.37
CA SER A 71 8.28 36.09 9.67
C SER A 71 7.90 37.11 8.61
#